data_AF-A0A7Y5PZS1-F1
#
_entry.id   AF-A0A7Y5PZS1-F1
#
_cell.length_a   1.000
_cell.length_b   1.000
_cell.length_c   1.000
_cell.angle_alpha   90.00
_cell.angle_beta   90.00
_cell.angle_gamma   90.00
#
_symmetry.space_group_name_H-M   'P 1'
#
loop_
_entity.id
_entity.type
_entity.pdbx_description
1 polymer ?
#
loop_
_entity_poly.entity_id
_entity_poly.type
_entity_poly.pdbx_seq_one_letter_code
_entity_poly.pdbx_strand_id
1 'polypeptide(L)'
;MSTERPYAELLQRLRAVGLRPTRQRLALARLLFEKGDRHLTADDLHAEAEQAGIGVSLATIYNTLNQFTQAGLLREVAVEAGRAYFDTNTSDHHHFFFEDGGRLADIPAAGL
;
A
#
# COMPACT_ATOMS: atom_id res chain seq x y z
N MET A 1 20.66 -15.89 15.28
CA MET A 1 19.74 -16.29 14.20
C MET A 1 18.33 -16.07 14.71
N SER A 2 17.82 -14.84 14.58
CA SER A 2 16.48 -14.51 15.08
C SER A 2 15.46 -15.06 14.11
N THR A 3 14.63 -16.00 14.58
CA THR A 3 13.44 -16.47 13.87
C THR A 3 12.39 -15.37 13.91
N GLU A 4 12.56 -14.36 13.07
CA GLU A 4 11.57 -13.30 12.90
C GLU A 4 10.38 -13.93 12.17
N ARG A 5 9.22 -13.99 12.83
CA ARG A 5 8.00 -14.50 12.22
C ARG A 5 7.53 -13.44 11.22
N PRO A 6 7.64 -13.64 9.89
CA PRO A 6 7.38 -12.58 8.91
C PRO A 6 5.96 -12.03 9.02
N TYR A 7 5.04 -12.87 9.49
CA TYR A 7 3.64 -12.54 9.67
C TYR A 7 3.31 -11.88 11.00
N ALA A 8 4.17 -11.96 12.03
CA ALA A 8 3.82 -11.45 13.35
C ALA A 8 3.68 -9.92 13.35
N GLU A 9 4.56 -9.22 12.65
CA GLU A 9 4.52 -7.78 12.52
C GLU A 9 3.29 -7.33 11.72
N LEU A 10 3.02 -7.94 10.55
CA LEU A 10 1.83 -7.63 9.75
C LEU A 10 0.53 -7.93 10.50
N LEU A 11 0.48 -9.02 11.26
CA LEU A 11 -0.64 -9.35 12.13
C LEU A 11 -0.88 -8.25 13.18
N GLN A 12 0.18 -7.78 13.82
CA GLN A 12 0.11 -6.70 14.81
C GLN A 12 -0.32 -5.38 14.16
N ARG A 13 0.27 -5.02 13.00
CA ARG A 13 -0.07 -3.82 12.24
C ARG A 13 -1.56 -3.76 11.91
N LEU A 14 -2.12 -4.83 11.35
CA LEU A 14 -3.56 -4.90 11.04
C LEU A 14 -4.43 -4.81 12.29
N ARG A 15 -4.06 -5.50 13.37
CA ARG A 15 -4.80 -5.46 14.64
C ARG A 15 -4.76 -4.09 15.31
N ALA A 16 -3.61 -3.41 15.26
CA ALA A 16 -3.42 -2.09 15.85
C ALA A 16 -4.37 -1.04 15.24
N VAL A 17 -4.74 -1.20 13.97
CA VAL A 17 -5.72 -0.35 13.28
C VAL A 17 -7.13 -0.95 13.24
N GLY A 18 -7.42 -1.96 14.05
CA GLY A 18 -8.75 -2.56 14.18
C GLY A 18 -9.16 -3.50 13.02
N LEU A 19 -8.27 -3.80 12.07
CA LEU A 19 -8.56 -4.69 10.96
C LEU A 19 -8.35 -6.16 11.35
N ARG A 20 -9.39 -6.98 11.20
CA ARG A 20 -9.26 -8.44 11.30
C ARG A 20 -8.23 -8.96 10.27
N PRO A 21 -7.18 -9.68 10.69
CA PRO A 21 -6.13 -10.14 9.78
C PRO A 21 -6.53 -11.44 9.07
N THR A 22 -7.40 -11.32 8.06
CA THR A 22 -7.76 -12.45 7.20
C THR A 22 -6.56 -12.88 6.34
N ARG A 23 -6.58 -14.11 5.83
CA ARG A 23 -5.52 -14.62 4.94
C ARG A 23 -5.27 -13.68 3.74
N GLN A 24 -6.33 -13.14 3.17
CA GLN A 24 -6.26 -12.21 2.05
C GLN A 24 -5.63 -10.87 2.45
N ARG A 25 -6.08 -10.24 3.54
CA ARG A 25 -5.48 -8.98 4.02
C ARG A 25 -4.01 -9.14 4.36
N LEU A 26 -3.63 -10.27 4.96
CA LEU A 26 -2.23 -10.59 5.23
C LEU A 26 -1.42 -10.76 3.95
N ALA A 27 -1.97 -11.46 2.95
CA ALA A 27 -1.29 -11.66 1.67
C ALA A 27 -1.06 -10.34 0.92
N LEU A 28 -2.06 -9.45 0.90
CA LEU A 28 -1.94 -8.14 0.26
C LEU A 28 -1.07 -7.17 1.08
N ALA A 29 -1.21 -7.16 2.41
CA ALA A 29 -0.32 -6.39 3.28
C ALA A 29 1.14 -6.81 3.12
N ARG A 30 1.40 -8.09 2.87
CA ARG A 30 2.75 -8.59 2.58
C ARG A 30 3.32 -7.95 1.31
N LEU A 31 2.57 -7.95 0.22
CA LEU A 31 3.00 -7.33 -1.04
C LEU A 31 3.24 -5.83 -0.90
N LEU A 32 2.41 -5.16 -0.09
CA LEU A 32 2.49 -3.73 0.17
C LEU A 32 3.70 -3.35 1.03
N PHE A 33 3.93 -4.04 2.16
CA PHE A 33 4.85 -3.55 3.19
C PHE A 33 6.21 -4.27 3.25
N GLU A 34 6.41 -5.43 2.59
CA GLU A 34 7.71 -6.14 2.65
C GLU A 34 8.82 -5.49 1.83
N LYS A 35 8.49 -4.67 0.82
CA LYS A 35 9.45 -4.07 -0.11
C LYS A 35 9.93 -2.66 0.30
N GLY A 36 9.58 -2.22 1.52
CA GLY A 36 9.76 -0.84 1.96
C GLY A 36 8.70 0.10 1.38
N ASP A 37 8.91 1.41 1.55
CA ASP A 37 7.95 2.43 1.13
C ASP A 37 7.81 2.49 -0.40
N ARG A 38 6.57 2.51 -0.87
CA ARG A 38 6.24 2.42 -2.29
C ARG A 38 4.92 3.10 -2.62
N HIS A 39 4.83 3.56 -3.86
CA HIS A 39 3.62 4.07 -4.49
C HIS A 39 3.17 3.09 -5.54
N LEU A 40 1.89 2.76 -5.56
CA LEU A 40 1.35 1.80 -6.50
C LEU A 40 -0.11 2.10 -6.84
N THR A 41 -0.52 1.71 -8.03
CA THR A 41 -1.94 1.68 -8.41
C THR A 41 -2.60 0.36 -7.98
N ALA A 42 -3.93 0.30 -8.05
CA ALA A 42 -4.64 -0.95 -7.85
C ALA A 42 -4.27 -2.02 -8.90
N ASP A 43 -4.01 -1.61 -10.14
CA ASP A 43 -3.58 -2.49 -11.22
C ASP A 43 -2.19 -3.07 -10.95
N ASP A 44 -1.26 -2.26 -10.42
CA ASP A 44 0.07 -2.75 -10.03
C ASP A 44 -0.02 -3.81 -8.94
N LEU A 45 -0.85 -3.59 -7.90
CA LEU A 45 -1.03 -4.57 -6.84
C LEU A 45 -1.71 -5.84 -7.35
N HIS A 46 -2.64 -5.71 -8.29
CA HIS A 46 -3.31 -6.84 -8.93
C HIS A 46 -2.31 -7.70 -9.70
N ALA A 47 -1.46 -7.07 -10.54
CA ALA A 47 -0.41 -7.78 -11.27
C ALA A 47 0.58 -8.49 -10.33
N GLU A 48 0.97 -7.85 -9.22
CA GLU A 48 1.82 -8.49 -8.20
C GLU A 48 1.13 -9.65 -7.50
N ALA A 49 -0.17 -9.54 -7.21
CA ALA A 49 -0.95 -10.63 -6.63
C ALA A 49 -1.02 -11.83 -7.57
N GLU A 50 -1.25 -11.61 -8.87
CA GLU A 50 -1.23 -12.67 -9.89
C GLU A 50 0.13 -13.35 -9.97
N GLN A 51 1.22 -12.58 -10.02
CA GLN A 51 2.59 -13.12 -10.03
C GLN A 51 2.92 -13.93 -8.77
N ALA A 52 2.35 -13.55 -7.63
CA ALA A 52 2.50 -14.27 -6.36
C ALA A 52 1.53 -15.46 -6.19
N GLY A 53 0.68 -15.74 -7.20
CA GLY A 53 -0.33 -16.82 -7.14
C GLY A 53 -1.48 -16.54 -6.16
N ILE A 54 -1.71 -15.28 -5.81
CA ILE A 54 -2.79 -14.83 -4.92
C ILE A 54 -4.00 -14.50 -5.79
N GLY A 55 -4.91 -15.47 -5.97
CA GLY A 55 -6.13 -15.28 -6.74
C GLY A 55 -7.12 -14.33 -6.06
N VAL A 56 -7.12 -13.06 -6.48
CA VAL A 56 -8.06 -12.02 -6.01
C VAL A 56 -8.52 -11.18 -7.19
N SER A 57 -9.76 -10.69 -7.14
CA SER A 57 -10.27 -9.78 -8.18
C SER A 57 -9.77 -8.35 -7.97
N LEU A 58 -9.76 -7.56 -9.04
CA LEU A 58 -9.48 -6.13 -8.95
C LEU A 58 -10.41 -5.40 -7.95
N ALA A 59 -11.70 -5.75 -7.91
CA ALA A 59 -12.63 -5.22 -6.91
C ALA A 59 -12.20 -5.53 -5.46
N THR A 60 -11.63 -6.71 -5.24
CA THR A 60 -11.09 -7.13 -3.94
C THR A 60 -9.84 -6.35 -3.56
N ILE A 61 -9.00 -6.03 -4.55
CA ILE A 61 -7.85 -5.14 -4.39
C ILE A 61 -8.32 -3.74 -3.97
N TYR A 62 -9.22 -3.12 -4.73
CA TYR A 62 -9.78 -1.79 -4.39
C TYR A 62 -10.40 -1.77 -3.00
N ASN A 63 -11.21 -2.77 -2.64
CA ASN A 63 -11.80 -2.86 -1.31
C ASN A 63 -10.73 -2.94 -0.20
N THR A 64 -9.63 -3.65 -0.44
CA THR A 64 -8.55 -3.77 0.53
C THR A 64 -7.77 -2.47 0.67
N LEU A 65 -7.41 -1.84 -0.46
CA LEU A 65 -6.71 -0.56 -0.50
C LEU A 65 -7.53 0.52 0.22
N ASN A 66 -8.83 0.63 -0.09
CA ASN A 66 -9.73 1.59 0.56
C ASN A 66 -9.84 1.34 2.08
N GLN A 67 -9.96 0.07 2.50
CA GLN A 67 -9.99 -0.28 3.93
C GLN A 67 -8.68 0.07 4.64
N PHE A 68 -7.54 -0.10 3.97
CA PHE A 68 -6.24 0.24 4.54
C PHE A 68 -6.05 1.76 4.61
N THR A 69 -6.48 2.51 3.60
CA THR A 69 -6.51 3.97 3.61
C THR A 69 -7.39 4.49 4.75
N GLN A 70 -8.62 3.98 4.89
CA GLN A 70 -9.53 4.35 5.98
C GLN A 70 -8.97 4.02 7.37
N ALA A 71 -8.17 2.96 7.47
CA ALA A 71 -7.50 2.56 8.70
C ALA A 71 -6.18 3.30 8.95
N GLY A 72 -5.79 4.24 8.08
CA GLY A 72 -4.55 5.02 8.20
C GLY A 72 -3.27 4.24 7.88
N LEU A 73 -3.39 3.08 7.22
CA LEU A 73 -2.25 2.27 6.79
C LEU A 73 -1.69 2.67 5.42
N LEU A 74 -2.47 3.39 4.63
CA LEU A 74 -2.10 3.91 3.32
C LEU A 74 -2.57 5.35 3.19
N ARG A 75 -1.94 6.11 2.30
CA ARG A 75 -2.45 7.39 1.82
C ARG A 75 -2.86 7.25 0.36
N GLU A 76 -4.02 7.76 0.02
CA GLU A 76 -4.49 7.82 -1.37
C GLU A 76 -4.15 9.18 -1.97
N VAL A 77 -3.53 9.17 -3.16
CA VAL A 77 -3.21 10.35 -3.95
C VAL A 77 -3.97 10.22 -5.28
N ALA A 78 -5.02 11.03 -5.43
CA ALA A 78 -5.78 11.12 -6.67
C ALA A 78 -5.00 11.95 -7.69
N VAL A 79 -4.88 11.45 -8.93
CA VAL A 79 -4.28 12.19 -10.05
C VAL A 79 -5.32 12.49 -11.13
N GLU A 80 -5.11 13.57 -11.91
CA GLU A 80 -6.11 14.15 -12.82
C GLU A 80 -6.64 13.20 -13.92
N ALA A 81 -5.98 12.07 -14.16
CA ALA A 81 -6.40 11.05 -15.13
C ALA A 81 -7.36 9.98 -14.57
N GLY A 82 -7.97 10.19 -13.40
CA GLY A 82 -8.87 9.23 -12.76
C GLY A 82 -8.16 7.98 -12.22
N ARG A 83 -6.83 8.05 -12.09
CA ARG A 83 -6.02 7.02 -11.42
C ARG A 83 -5.78 7.45 -9.98
N ALA A 84 -5.68 6.47 -9.09
CA ALA A 84 -5.29 6.67 -7.70
C ALA A 84 -3.99 5.93 -7.44
N TYR A 85 -3.04 6.62 -6.80
CA TYR A 85 -1.86 6.00 -6.22
C TYR A 85 -2.09 5.79 -4.72
N PHE A 86 -1.67 4.63 -4.25
CA PHE A 86 -1.66 4.28 -2.84
C PHE A 86 -0.22 4.27 -2.35
N ASP A 87 0.03 5.05 -1.31
CA ASP A 87 1.33 5.23 -0.69
C ASP A 87 1.35 4.47 0.65
N THR A 88 2.38 3.64 0.86
CA THR A 88 2.59 2.92 2.10
C THR A 88 3.26 3.74 3.19
N ASN A 89 3.90 4.85 2.82
CA ASN A 89 4.36 5.86 3.74
C ASN A 89 3.18 6.78 4.10
N THR A 90 2.81 6.80 5.38
CA THR A 90 1.70 7.64 5.87
C THR A 90 2.16 8.83 6.69
N SER A 91 3.48 9.11 6.73
CA SER A 91 4.01 10.33 7.35
C SER A 91 3.65 11.57 6.53
N ASP A 92 3.79 12.75 7.14
CA ASP A 92 3.65 14.01 6.40
C ASP A 92 4.86 14.21 5.48
N HIS A 93 4.67 13.91 4.19
CA HIS A 93 5.58 14.29 3.11
C HIS A 93 4.79 14.95 1.96
N HIS A 94 5.49 15.79 1.20
CA HIS A 94 4.94 16.45 0.01
C HIS A 94 5.26 15.62 -1.24
N HIS A 95 4.26 15.36 -2.08
CA HIS A 95 4.43 14.66 -3.36
C HIS A 95 4.60 15.66 -4.51
N PHE A 96 5.66 15.53 -5.31
CA PHE A 96 5.74 16.16 -6.64
C PHE A 96 5.18 15.20 -7.70
N PHE A 97 4.26 15.68 -8.54
CA PHE A 97 3.77 14.97 -9.72
C PHE A 97 4.44 15.56 -10.97
N PHE A 98 5.20 14.72 -11.71
CA PHE A 98 5.81 15.13 -12.97
C PHE A 98 4.91 14.71 -14.15
N GLU A 99 4.23 15.67 -14.76
CA GLU A 99 3.28 15.46 -15.86
C GLU A 99 3.91 14.81 -17.11
N ASP A 100 5.16 15.14 -17.42
CA ASP A 100 5.85 14.63 -18.61
C ASP A 100 6.25 13.14 -18.52
N GLY A 101 6.22 12.55 -17.31
CA GLY A 101 6.69 11.18 -17.08
C GLY A 101 5.79 10.30 -16.21
N GLY A 102 4.68 10.85 -15.70
CA GLY A 102 3.72 10.13 -14.84
C GLY A 102 4.31 9.63 -13.52
N ARG A 103 5.43 10.19 -13.07
CA ARG A 103 6.17 9.75 -11.88
C ARG A 103 5.85 10.64 -10.68
N LEU A 104 5.54 10.02 -9.55
CA LEU A 104 5.41 10.67 -8.25
C LEU A 104 6.72 10.54 -7.47
N ALA A 105 7.18 11.59 -6.80
CA ALA A 105 8.35 11.56 -5.93
C ALA A 105 8.11 12.32 -4.62
N ASP A 106 8.62 11.79 -3.52
CA ASP A 106 8.45 12.37 -2.18
C ASP A 106 9.51 13.44 -1.86
N ILE A 107 9.09 14.48 -1.14
CA ILE A 107 9.99 15.43 -0.48
C ILE A 107 9.89 15.24 1.04
N PRO A 108 11.03 15.07 1.74
CA PRO A 108 11.06 15.10 3.21
C PRO A 108 10.62 16.46 3.74
N ALA A 109 9.78 16.49 4.78
CA ALA A 109 9.22 17.70 5.41
C ALA A 109 10.25 18.64 6.08
N ALA A 110 11.56 18.40 5.94
CA ALA A 110 12.62 19.16 6.59
C ALA A 110 13.21 20.31 5.75
N GLY A 111 12.44 20.88 4.80
CA GLY A 111 12.98 21.80 3.79
C GLY A 111 12.15 23.05 3.48
N LEU A 112 11.34 23.54 4.42
CA LEU A 112 10.74 24.88 4.36
C LEU A 112 11.33 25.78 5.44
#